data_AF-A0A2K8ZZ08-F1
#
_entry.id   AF-A0A2K8ZZ08-F1
#
_cell.length_a   1.000
_cell.length_b   1.000
_cell.length_c   1.000
_cell.angle_alpha   90.00
_cell.angle_beta   90.00
_cell.angle_gamma   90.00
#
_symmetry.space_group_name_H-M   'P 1'
#
loop_
_entity.id
_entity.type
_entity.pdbx_description
1 polymer ?
#
loop_
_entity_poly.entity_id
_entity_poly.type
_entity_poly.pdbx_seq_one_letter_code
_entity_poly.pdbx_strand_id
1 'polypeptide(L)' 'MIKENNNELQAYSVGDVAEFLQVSQRTIYKHLNDGVLKGFKAGNKWRFSHQEIKDYIRKLEKKANNDVERED' A
#
# COMPACT_ATOMS: atom_id res chain seq x y z
N MET A 1 30.01 4.93 8.21
CA MET A 1 29.65 4.33 6.91
C MET A 1 28.21 3.87 7.03
N ILE A 2 27.25 4.73 6.67
CA ILE A 2 25.83 4.37 6.70
C ILE A 2 25.59 3.52 5.46
N LYS A 3 25.21 2.26 5.64
CA LYS A 3 24.78 1.42 4.52
C LYS A 3 23.53 2.05 3.94
N GLU A 4 23.63 2.59 2.72
CA GLU A 4 22.46 2.87 1.89
C GLU A 4 21.73 1.55 1.72
N ASN A 5 20.60 1.40 2.42
CA ASN A 5 19.71 0.27 2.24
C ASN A 5 19.04 0.45 0.88
N ASN A 6 19.68 -0.07 -0.17
CA ASN A 6 19.10 -0.23 -1.50
C ASN A 6 17.98 -1.26 -1.43
N ASN A 7 16.84 -0.83 -0.90
CA ASN A 7 15.64 -1.64 -0.78
C ASN A 7 14.78 -1.62 -2.06
N GLU A 8 15.39 -1.27 -3.20
CA GLU A 8 14.73 -1.05 -4.48
C GLU A 8 14.14 -2.33 -5.07
N LEU A 9 14.63 -3.50 -4.64
CA LEU A 9 14.16 -4.81 -5.09
C LEU A 9 13.20 -5.52 -4.11
N GLN A 10 12.85 -4.90 -2.97
CA GLN A 10 11.94 -5.53 -2.03
C GLN A 10 10.48 -5.43 -2.50
N ALA A 11 9.86 -6.60 -2.54
CA ALA A 11 8.45 -6.78 -2.84
C ALA A 11 7.70 -7.31 -1.60
N TYR A 12 6.66 -6.60 -1.19
CA TYR A 12 5.85 -6.94 -0.03
C TYR A 12 4.69 -7.85 -0.40
N SER A 13 4.28 -8.70 0.54
CA SER A 13 3.08 -9.53 0.43
C SER A 13 1.81 -8.78 0.80
N VAL A 14 0.65 -9.35 0.47
CA VAL A 14 -0.65 -8.85 0.97
C VAL A 14 -0.70 -8.85 2.50
N GLY A 15 -0.07 -9.85 3.14
CA GLY A 15 0.03 -9.93 4.60
C GLY A 15 0.86 -8.79 5.17
N ASP A 16 2.01 -8.49 4.57
CA ASP A 16 2.92 -7.45 5.06
C ASP A 16 2.25 -6.07 4.97
N VAL A 17 1.53 -5.79 3.88
CA VAL A 17 0.80 -4.52 3.71
C VAL A 17 -0.38 -4.43 4.68
N ALA A 18 -1.10 -5.54 4.89
CA ALA A 18 -2.22 -5.60 5.83
C ALA A 18 -1.74 -5.34 7.27
N GLU A 19 -0.65 -5.96 7.68
CA GLU A 19 -0.01 -5.76 8.98
C GLU A 19 0.52 -4.33 9.12
N PHE A 20 1.21 -3.80 8.12
CA PHE A 20 1.73 -2.44 8.14
C PHE A 20 0.63 -1.39 8.35
N LEU A 21 -0.51 -1.56 7.69
CA LEU A 21 -1.64 -0.63 7.78
C LEU A 21 -2.66 -0.98 8.88
N GLN A 22 -2.42 -2.06 9.63
CA GLN A 22 -3.34 -2.56 10.67
C GLN A 22 -4.76 -2.79 10.14
N VAL A 23 -4.89 -3.38 8.94
CA VAL A 23 -6.17 -3.74 8.31
C VAL A 23 -6.21 -5.22 7.96
N SER A 24 -7.40 -5.72 7.61
CA SER A 24 -7.53 -7.10 7.14
C SER A 24 -6.91 -7.30 5.75
N GLN A 25 -6.39 -8.51 5.47
CA GLN A 25 -5.97 -8.88 4.10
C GLN A 25 -7.13 -8.76 3.10
N ARG A 26 -8.38 -8.99 3.53
CA ARG A 26 -9.58 -8.80 2.71
C ARG A 26 -9.71 -7.35 2.23
N THR A 27 -9.40 -6.38 3.09
CA THR A 27 -9.37 -4.96 2.73
C THR A 27 -8.33 -4.67 1.65
N ILE A 28 -7.13 -5.26 1.77
CA ILE A 28 -6.06 -5.11 0.76
C ILE A 28 -6.50 -5.72 -0.58
N TYR A 29 -7.10 -6.91 -0.58
CA TYR A 29 -7.66 -7.51 -1.81
C TYR A 29 -8.78 -6.66 -2.42
N LYS A 30 -9.65 -6.08 -1.59
CA LYS A 30 -10.68 -5.15 -2.07
C LYS A 30 -10.04 -3.96 -2.76
N HIS A 31 -9.04 -3.32 -2.14
CA HIS A 31 -8.37 -2.15 -2.73
C HIS A 31 -7.56 -2.47 -3.99
N LEU A 32 -7.06 -3.70 -4.13
CA LEU A 32 -6.52 -4.22 -5.39
C LEU A 32 -7.61 -4.30 -6.46
N ASN A 33 -8.75 -4.90 -6.15
CA ASN A 33 -9.87 -5.05 -7.08
C ASN A 33 -10.48 -3.70 -7.50
N ASP A 34 -10.56 -2.76 -6.55
CA ASP A 34 -11.05 -1.40 -6.77
C ASP A 34 -10.00 -0.52 -7.49
N GLY A 35 -8.78 -1.00 -7.71
CA GLY A 35 -7.68 -0.27 -8.37
C GLY A 35 -7.07 0.86 -7.53
N VAL A 36 -7.45 0.96 -6.25
CA VAL A 36 -6.97 1.99 -5.32
C VAL A 36 -5.51 1.72 -4.93
N LEU A 37 -5.21 0.45 -4.62
CA LEU A 37 -3.86 -0.05 -4.38
C LEU A 37 -3.41 -0.83 -5.61
N LYS A 38 -2.25 -0.48 -6.15
CA LYS A 38 -1.65 -1.22 -7.27
C LYS A 38 -0.63 -2.21 -6.74
N GLY A 39 -0.56 -3.36 -7.40
CA GLY A 39 0.46 -4.38 -7.19
C GLY A 39 0.69 -5.15 -8.48
N PHE A 40 1.58 -6.13 -8.43
CA PHE A 40 1.84 -7.03 -9.55
C PHE A 40 1.73 -8.49 -9.10
N LYS A 41 1.39 -9.38 -10.03
CA LYS A 41 1.37 -10.82 -9.77
C LYS A 41 2.77 -11.39 -9.97
N ALA A 42 3.28 -12.09 -8.96
CA ALA A 42 4.46 -12.93 -9.04
C ALA A 42 4.03 -14.39 -8.84
N GLY A 43 3.77 -15.07 -9.96
CA GLY A 43 3.06 -16.35 -9.96
C GLY A 43 1.62 -16.19 -9.45
N ASN A 44 1.24 -17.00 -8.45
CA ASN A 44 -0.11 -16.99 -7.87
C ASN A 44 -0.27 -16.02 -6.68
N LYS A 45 0.76 -15.22 -6.38
CA LYS A 45 0.76 -14.30 -5.23
C LYS A 45 0.87 -12.86 -5.71
N TRP A 46 0.16 -11.97 -5.01
CA TRP A 46 0.30 -10.53 -5.21
C TRP A 46 1.53 -10.00 -4.47
N ARG A 47 2.20 -9.06 -5.12
CA ARG A 47 3.38 -8.37 -4.63
C ARG A 47 3.24 -6.87 -4.83
N PHE A 48 3.86 -6.10 -3.94
CA PHE A 48 3.81 -4.65 -3.94
C PHE A 48 5.22 -4.09 -3.85
N SER A 49 5.56 -3.13 -4.70
CA SER A 49 6.79 -2.38 -4.53
C SER A 49 6.65 -1.42 -3.35
N HIS A 50 7.78 -1.03 -2.78
CA HIS A 50 7.81 0.00 -1.74
C HIS A 50 7.16 1.31 -2.21
N GLN A 51 7.37 1.69 -3.48
CA GLN A 51 6.83 2.91 -4.07
C GLN A 51 5.30 2.89 -4.15
N GLU A 52 4.70 1.78 -4.59
CA GLU A 52 3.24 1.67 -4.69
C GLU A 52 2.55 1.73 -3.32
N ILE A 53 3.17 1.14 -2.29
CA ILE A 53 2.67 1.24 -0.91
C ILE A 53 2.72 2.70 -0.43
N LYS A 54 3.85 3.39 -0.65
CA LYS A 54 4.00 4.81 -0.30
C LYS A 54 2.95 5.69 -0.97
N ASP A 55 2.73 5.51 -2.27
CA ASP A 55 1.75 6.29 -3.01
C ASP A 55 0.31 5.98 -2.58
N TYR A 56 0.04 4.73 -2.22
CA TYR A 56 -1.24 4.33 -1.65
C TYR A 56 -1.51 5.01 -0.29
N ILE A 57 -0.53 5.05 0.61
CA ILE A 57 -0.66 5.75 1.91
C ILE A 57 -0.94 7.24 1.70
N ARG A 58 -0.19 7.90 0.81
CA ARG A 58 -0.43 9.32 0.48
C ARG A 58 -1.84 9.58 -0.04
N LYS A 59 -2.43 8.65 -0.80
CA LYS A 59 -3.82 8.75 -1.24
C LYS A 59 -4.80 8.62 -0.07
N LEU A 60 -4.53 7.73 0.88
CA LEU A 60 -5.34 7.60 2.09
C LEU A 60 -5.31 8.87 2.93
N GLU A 61 -4.12 9.45 3.15
CA GLU A 61 -3.95 10.72 3.87
C GLU A 61 -4.71 11.87 3.18
N LYS A 62 -4.58 12.00 1.86
CA LYS A 62 -5.33 13.00 1.10
C LYS A 62 -6.84 12.80 1.20
N LYS A 63 -7.31 11.56 1.18
CA LYS A 63 -8.74 11.26 1.35
C LYS A 63 -9.22 11.69 2.74
N ALA A 64 -8.47 11.33 3.79
CA ALA A 64 -8.80 11.70 5.17
C ALA A 64 -8.87 13.22 5.35
N ASN A 65 -7.91 13.98 4.79
CA ASN A 65 -7.91 15.45 4.89
C ASN A 65 -9.07 16.09 4.13
N ASN A 66 -9.40 15.59 2.94
CA ASN A 66 -10.52 16.11 2.16
C ASN A 66 -11.88 15.82 2.82
N ASP A 67 -11.98 14.79 3.66
CA ASP A 67 -13.23 14.49 4.37
C ASP A 67 -13.43 15.46 5.55
N VAL A 68 -12.35 15.96 6.16
CA VAL A 68 -12.40 17.01 7.20
C VAL A 68 -12.86 18.35 6.64
N GLU A 69 -12.36 18.76 5.47
CA GLU A 69 -12.70 20.07 4.85
C GLU A 69 -14.15 20.17 4.33
N ARG A 70 -14.90 19.06 4.26
CA ARG A 70 -16.30 19.03 3.79
C ARG A 70 -17.34 19.07 4.90
N GLU A 71 -16.90 18.97 6.16
CA GLU A 71 -17.78 19.00 7.33
C GLU A 71 -17.89 20.40 7.97
N ASP A 72 -17.15 21.38 7.44
CA ASP A 72 -17.26 22.83 7.73
C ASP A 72 -18.12 23.56 6.67
#